data_AF-A0A1S3GUL6-F1
#
_entry.id   AF-A0A1S3GUL6-F1
#
_cell.length_a   1.000
_cell.length_b   1.000
_cell.length_c   1.000
_cell.angle_alpha   90.00
_cell.angle_beta   90.00
_cell.angle_gamma   90.00
#
_symmetry.space_group_name_H-M   'P 1'
#
loop_
_entity.id
_entity.type
_entity.pdbx_description
1 polymer ?
#
loop_
_entity_poly.entity_id
_entity_poly.type
_entity_poly.pdbx_seq_one_letter_code
_entity_poly.pdbx_strand_id
1 'polypeptide(L)'
;MGRPQSPRPPPLVVLLLLLLLLLLPLPLGAGDSLPTESRLMNSCIQAKRKCQANPICKAAYHHLGSCASTLSTPLPSEDSSVSADCLEAAQQLRNSSLIDCTCHRRMKNQTTCLDIFWTVHPARSL
;
A
#
# COMPACT_ATOMS: atom_id res chain seq x y z
N MET A 1 -33.89 -58.81 -4.06
CA MET A 1 -33.22 -58.79 -2.74
C MET A 1 -31.93 -58.00 -2.91
N GLY A 2 -31.55 -56.94 -2.19
CA GLY A 2 -32.13 -56.01 -1.22
C GLY A 2 -31.18 -54.79 -1.20
N ARG A 3 -31.68 -53.55 -1.11
CA ARG A 3 -30.82 -52.36 -1.09
C ARG A 3 -30.09 -52.27 0.26
N PRO A 4 -28.78 -51.92 0.29
CA PRO A 4 -28.06 -51.80 1.55
C PRO A 4 -28.62 -50.60 2.33
N GLN A 5 -29.19 -50.85 3.50
CA GLN A 5 -29.58 -49.80 4.43
C GLN A 5 -28.30 -49.21 5.03
N SER A 6 -27.98 -47.98 4.64
CA SER A 6 -26.95 -47.20 5.30
C SER A 6 -27.31 -47.03 6.78
N PRO A 7 -26.39 -47.32 7.71
CA PRO A 7 -26.64 -47.10 9.13
C PRO A 7 -26.74 -45.59 9.38
N ARG A 8 -27.94 -45.13 9.76
CA ARG A 8 -28.13 -43.76 10.26
C ARG A 8 -27.33 -43.62 11.54
N PRO A 9 -26.42 -42.65 11.65
CA PRO A 9 -25.65 -42.47 12.87
C PRO A 9 -26.61 -42.15 14.03
N PRO A 10 -26.41 -42.74 15.22
CA PRO A 10 -27.28 -42.52 16.36
C PRO A 10 -27.26 -41.03 16.76
N PRO A 11 -28.34 -40.50 17.35
CA PRO A 11 -28.48 -39.07 17.66
C PRO A 11 -27.34 -38.55 18.54
N LEU A 12 -26.75 -39.41 19.37
CA LEU A 12 -25.59 -39.09 20.20
C LEU A 12 -24.31 -38.86 19.40
N VAL A 13 -24.11 -39.58 18.29
CA VAL A 13 -22.95 -39.40 17.40
C VAL A 13 -23.06 -38.07 16.66
N VAL A 14 -24.28 -37.70 16.25
CA VAL A 14 -24.55 -36.38 15.65
C VAL A 14 -24.30 -35.26 16.66
N LEU A 15 -24.77 -35.42 17.89
CA LEU A 15 -24.54 -34.45 18.97
C LEU A 15 -23.05 -34.30 19.31
N LEU A 16 -22.31 -35.41 19.37
CA LEU A 16 -20.88 -35.42 19.63
C LEU A 16 -20.09 -34.72 18.51
N LEU A 17 -20.46 -34.96 17.24
CA LEU A 17 -19.88 -34.28 16.07
C LEU A 17 -20.12 -32.77 16.10
N LEU A 18 -21.33 -32.34 16.47
CA LEU A 18 -21.68 -30.92 16.63
C LEU A 18 -20.88 -30.26 17.75
N LEU A 19 -20.76 -30.93 18.90
CA LEU A 19 -19.97 -30.43 20.03
C LEU A 19 -18.48 -30.33 19.66
N LEU A 20 -17.95 -31.32 18.93
CA LEU A 20 -16.58 -31.33 18.44
C LEU A 20 -16.34 -30.17 17.45
N LEU A 21 -17.30 -29.87 16.55
CA LEU A 21 -17.23 -28.73 15.63
C LEU A 21 -17.24 -27.39 16.37
N LEU A 22 -18.02 -27.29 17.46
CA LEU A 22 -18.15 -26.07 18.26
C LEU A 22 -16.91 -25.82 19.12
N LEU A 23 -16.28 -26.89 19.60
CA LEU A 23 -15.04 -26.86 20.39
C LEU A 23 -13.79 -26.82 19.52
N LEU A 24 -13.88 -27.11 18.22
CA LEU A 24 -12.76 -26.99 17.31
C LEU A 24 -12.41 -25.51 17.18
N PRO A 25 -11.21 -25.07 17.59
CA PRO A 25 -10.72 -23.77 17.20
C PRO A 25 -10.60 -23.82 15.68
N LEU A 26 -11.58 -23.23 14.98
CA LEU A 26 -11.44 -22.93 13.56
C LEU A 26 -10.09 -22.22 13.44
N PRO A 27 -9.13 -22.71 12.62
CA PRO A 27 -8.01 -21.89 12.23
C PRO A 27 -8.62 -20.77 11.37
N LEU A 28 -9.15 -19.74 12.02
CA LEU A 28 -9.28 -18.40 11.48
C LEU A 28 -7.90 -18.10 10.98
N GLY A 29 -7.77 -18.13 9.66
CA GLY A 29 -6.51 -18.27 8.97
C GLY A 29 -5.40 -17.52 9.68
N ALA A 30 -4.40 -18.26 10.15
CA ALA A 30 -3.04 -17.79 10.03
C ALA A 30 -2.81 -17.65 8.52
N GLY A 31 -3.29 -16.53 7.97
CA GLY A 31 -2.77 -15.99 6.75
C GLY A 31 -1.31 -15.75 7.06
N ASP A 32 -0.49 -16.75 6.76
CA ASP A 32 0.93 -16.59 6.57
C ASP A 32 1.05 -15.43 5.60
N SER A 33 1.28 -14.23 6.14
CA SER A 33 1.32 -12.98 5.38
C SER A 33 2.67 -12.89 4.68
N LEU A 34 3.02 -13.94 3.94
CA LEU A 34 4.19 -14.05 3.10
C LEU A 34 3.73 -14.51 1.70
N PRO A 35 2.95 -13.65 1.02
CA PRO A 35 3.29 -13.37 -0.38
C PRO A 35 3.19 -11.87 -0.74
N THR A 36 3.14 -10.97 0.24
CA THR A 36 2.95 -9.53 -0.02
C THR A 36 4.25 -8.73 0.01
N GLU A 37 5.31 -9.20 0.68
CA GLU A 37 6.58 -8.47 0.73
C GLU A 37 7.28 -8.42 -0.64
N SER A 38 7.20 -9.52 -1.41
CA SER A 38 7.75 -9.60 -2.77
C SER A 38 7.03 -8.67 -3.77
N ARG A 39 5.72 -8.39 -3.59
CA ARG A 39 4.98 -7.42 -4.43
C ARG A 39 5.18 -5.96 -4.01
N LEU A 40 5.83 -5.70 -2.88
CA LEU A 40 6.03 -4.36 -2.31
C LEU A 40 7.47 -3.85 -2.44
N MET A 41 8.34 -4.56 -3.17
CA MET A 41 9.74 -4.14 -3.40
C MET A 41 9.87 -2.75 -4.06
N ASN A 42 8.77 -2.24 -4.65
CA ASN A 42 8.67 -0.95 -5.31
C ASN A 42 7.57 -0.05 -4.69
N SER A 43 7.11 -0.35 -3.46
CA SER A 43 6.06 0.47 -2.85
C SER A 43 6.56 1.90 -2.58
N CYS A 44 5.72 2.91 -2.79
CA CYS A 44 6.08 4.31 -2.50
C CYS A 44 6.49 4.53 -1.04
N ILE A 45 5.95 3.74 -0.11
CA ILE A 45 6.34 3.76 1.30
C ILE A 45 7.80 3.30 1.48
N GLN A 46 8.20 2.18 0.84
CA GLN A 46 9.57 1.69 0.94
C GLN A 46 10.55 2.59 0.18
N ALA A 47 10.15 3.11 -0.99
CA ALA A 47 10.93 4.08 -1.75
C ALA A 47 11.19 5.37 -0.94
N LYS A 48 10.18 5.89 -0.23
CA LYS A 48 10.35 7.04 0.67
C LYS A 48 11.31 6.75 1.81
N ARG A 49 11.27 5.56 2.41
CA ARG A 49 12.25 5.17 3.45
C ARG A 49 13.68 5.15 2.91
N LYS A 50 13.90 4.61 1.71
CA LYS A 50 15.22 4.66 1.03
C LYS A 50 15.64 6.10 0.77
N CYS A 51 14.73 6.94 0.28
CA CYS A 51 14.99 8.35 0.06
C CYS A 51 15.35 9.10 1.36
N GLN A 52 14.71 8.78 2.48
CA GLN A 52 15.00 9.40 3.78
C GLN A 52 16.42 9.11 4.29
N ALA A 53 17.04 8.01 3.87
CA ALA A 53 18.42 7.69 4.19
C ALA A 53 19.43 8.51 3.36
N ASN A 54 19.01 9.10 2.24
CA ASN A 54 19.83 9.97 1.41
C ASN A 54 19.47 11.45 1.69
N PRO A 55 20.38 12.28 2.22
CA PRO A 55 20.07 13.65 2.60
C PRO A 55 19.62 14.53 1.42
N ILE A 56 20.18 14.30 0.22
CA ILE A 56 19.80 15.03 -1.00
C ILE A 56 18.37 14.66 -1.40
N CYS A 57 18.07 13.36 -1.45
CA CYS A 57 16.72 12.91 -1.79
C CYS A 57 15.68 13.39 -0.77
N LYS A 58 16.02 13.30 0.53
CA LYS A 58 15.16 13.77 1.62
C LYS A 58 14.83 15.26 1.45
N ALA A 59 15.85 16.10 1.22
CA ALA A 59 15.66 17.54 1.02
C ALA A 59 14.77 17.82 -0.21
N ALA A 60 15.07 17.18 -1.36
CA ALA A 60 14.30 17.32 -2.59
C ALA A 60 12.83 16.90 -2.41
N TYR A 61 12.57 15.79 -1.71
CA TYR A 61 11.21 15.32 -1.41
C TYR A 61 10.42 16.30 -0.55
N HIS A 62 11.04 16.84 0.50
CA HIS A 62 10.39 17.86 1.33
C HIS A 62 10.10 19.13 0.55
N HIS A 63 11.05 19.57 -0.28
CA HIS A 63 10.90 20.76 -1.11
C HIS A 63 9.74 20.60 -2.11
N LEU A 64 9.70 19.48 -2.82
CA LEU A 64 8.61 19.17 -3.76
C LEU A 64 7.24 19.12 -3.06
N GLY A 65 7.16 18.59 -1.83
CA GLY A 65 5.92 18.56 -1.05
C GLY A 65 5.39 19.95 -0.68
N SER A 66 6.29 20.89 -0.38
CA SER A 66 5.93 22.30 -0.17
C SER A 66 5.34 22.93 -1.45
N CYS A 67 5.89 22.56 -2.61
CA CYS A 67 5.40 23.01 -3.92
C CYS A 67 4.02 22.43 -4.28
N ALA A 68 3.70 21.19 -3.88
CA ALA A 68 2.39 20.59 -4.12
C ALA A 68 1.28 21.25 -3.27
N SER A 69 1.64 21.77 -2.10
CA SER A 69 0.71 22.43 -1.17
C SER A 69 0.23 23.79 -1.69
N THR A 70 1.04 24.49 -2.48
CA THR A 70 0.67 25.79 -3.08
C THR A 70 -0.26 25.64 -4.28
N LEU A 71 -0.23 24.51 -5.00
CA LEU A 71 -1.11 24.25 -6.16
C LEU A 71 -2.57 23.95 -5.76
N SER A 72 -2.83 23.60 -4.50
CA SER A 72 -4.18 23.30 -4.01
C SER A 72 -5.01 24.55 -3.67
N THR A 73 -4.41 25.75 -3.71
CA THR A 73 -5.12 27.01 -3.55
C THR A 73 -5.16 27.73 -4.90
N PRO A 74 -6.34 27.94 -5.51
CA PRO A 74 -6.44 28.73 -6.73
C PRO A 74 -6.26 30.21 -6.34
N LEU A 75 -5.01 30.65 -6.19
CA LEU A 75 -4.71 32.06 -6.05
C LEU A 75 -4.78 32.69 -7.46
N PRO A 76 -5.47 33.82 -7.64
CA PRO A 76 -5.61 34.43 -8.94
C PRO A 76 -4.25 35.00 -9.34
N SER A 77 -3.72 34.50 -10.46
CA SER A 77 -2.85 35.25 -11.37
C SER A 77 -1.77 36.09 -10.70
N GLU A 78 -0.65 35.47 -10.32
CA GLU A 78 0.71 35.95 -10.63
C GLU A 78 1.60 34.72 -10.76
N ASP A 79 2.12 34.52 -11.98
CA ASP A 79 3.18 33.58 -12.35
C ASP A 79 3.00 32.11 -11.94
N SER A 80 2.20 31.40 -12.74
CA SER A 80 2.11 29.93 -12.77
C SER A 80 3.42 29.22 -13.19
N SER A 81 4.58 29.87 -13.05
CA SER A 81 5.84 29.15 -13.08
C SER A 81 5.89 28.32 -11.81
N VAL A 82 5.88 26.99 -11.95
CA VAL A 82 6.50 26.13 -10.94
C VAL A 82 7.84 26.79 -10.62
N SER A 83 8.04 27.28 -9.38
CA SER A 83 9.27 27.97 -9.01
C SER A 83 10.45 27.16 -9.55
N ALA A 84 11.47 27.80 -10.11
CA ALA A 84 12.63 27.09 -10.66
C ALA A 84 13.18 26.07 -9.63
N ASP A 85 13.10 26.41 -8.35
CA ASP A 85 13.47 25.57 -7.20
C ASP A 85 12.62 24.30 -7.07
N CYS A 86 11.33 24.36 -7.39
CA CYS A 86 10.42 23.20 -7.41
C CYS A 86 10.74 22.26 -8.57
N LEU A 87 11.10 22.82 -9.72
CA LEU A 87 11.51 22.05 -10.90
C LEU A 87 12.87 21.38 -10.64
N GLU A 88 13.80 22.08 -10.01
CA GLU A 88 15.09 21.52 -9.58
C GLU A 88 14.89 20.37 -8.57
N ALA A 89 14.06 20.56 -7.54
CA ALA A 89 13.76 19.49 -6.58
C ALA A 89 13.13 18.27 -7.26
N ALA A 90 12.26 18.49 -8.24
CA ALA A 90 11.68 17.43 -9.03
C ALA A 90 12.72 16.68 -9.88
N GLN A 91 13.68 17.40 -10.49
CA GLN A 91 14.81 16.80 -11.20
C GLN A 91 15.71 15.97 -10.28
N GLN A 92 16.01 16.45 -9.08
CA GLN A 92 16.80 15.72 -8.08
C GLN A 92 16.15 14.39 -7.68
N LEU A 93 14.81 14.35 -7.66
CA LEU A 93 14.06 13.12 -7.39
C LEU A 93 14.08 12.13 -8.55
N ARG A 94 14.40 12.53 -9.78
CA ARG A 94 14.42 11.63 -10.95
C ARG A 94 15.36 10.45 -10.81
N ASN A 95 16.47 10.64 -10.12
CA ASN A 95 17.48 9.60 -9.89
C ASN A 95 17.19 8.76 -8.63
N SER A 96 16.03 8.95 -7.99
CA SER A 96 15.66 8.24 -6.77
C SER A 96 14.66 7.11 -7.04
N SER A 97 14.56 6.16 -6.09
CA SER A 97 13.57 5.08 -6.16
C SER A 97 12.11 5.55 -6.07
N LEU A 98 11.85 6.85 -5.87
CA LEU A 98 10.50 7.40 -5.76
C LEU A 98 9.79 7.54 -7.11
N ILE A 99 10.51 7.73 -8.21
CA ILE A 99 9.87 7.91 -9.54
C ILE A 99 9.13 6.67 -10.01
N ASP A 100 9.73 5.49 -9.80
CA ASP A 100 9.17 4.22 -10.26
C ASP A 100 8.29 3.54 -9.20
N CYS A 101 7.96 4.25 -8.12
CA CYS A 101 7.18 3.65 -7.06
C CYS A 101 5.71 3.45 -7.46
N THR A 102 5.08 2.45 -6.85
CA THR A 102 3.67 2.12 -7.08
C THR A 102 2.91 1.93 -5.78
N CYS A 103 1.58 2.10 -5.85
CA CYS A 103 0.67 1.80 -4.77
C CYS A 103 -0.33 0.74 -5.22
N HIS A 104 -0.54 -0.27 -4.39
CA HIS A 104 -1.45 -1.39 -4.68
C HIS A 104 -2.81 -1.19 -4.02
N ARG A 105 -3.86 -1.70 -4.67
CA ARG A 105 -5.21 -1.68 -4.11
C ARG A 105 -5.28 -2.55 -2.85
N ARG A 106 -5.99 -2.08 -1.81
CA ARG A 106 -6.17 -2.77 -0.51
C ARG A 106 -4.86 -2.99 0.28
N MET A 107 -3.87 -2.11 0.11
CA MET A 107 -2.71 -2.13 0.99
C MET A 107 -3.05 -1.54 2.38
N LYS A 108 -2.41 -2.05 3.45
CA LYS A 108 -2.68 -1.61 4.83
C LYS A 108 -2.55 -0.10 5.03
N ASN A 109 -1.59 0.53 4.37
CA ASN A 109 -1.29 1.97 4.47
C ASN A 109 -1.60 2.70 3.15
N GLN A 110 -2.77 2.43 2.56
CA GLN A 110 -3.12 2.90 1.20
C GLN A 110 -3.11 4.42 1.10
N THR A 111 -3.72 5.12 2.05
CA THR A 111 -3.75 6.59 2.09
C THR A 111 -2.34 7.18 2.12
N THR A 112 -1.47 6.66 2.98
CA THR A 112 -0.06 7.11 3.06
C THR A 112 0.71 6.84 1.76
N CYS A 113 0.48 5.71 1.10
CA CYS A 113 1.14 5.44 -0.17
C CYS A 113 0.70 6.42 -1.26
N LEU A 114 -0.61 6.65 -1.36
CA LEU A 114 -1.18 7.57 -2.35
C LEU A 114 -0.70 9.01 -2.12
N ASP A 115 -0.64 9.45 -0.86
CA ASP A 115 -0.06 10.75 -0.50
C ASP A 115 1.37 10.92 -1.05
N ILE A 116 2.22 9.91 -0.86
CA ILE A 116 3.59 9.91 -1.39
C ILE A 116 3.58 9.91 -2.93
N PHE A 117 2.75 9.06 -3.54
CA PHE A 117 2.63 8.94 -4.99
C PHE A 117 2.24 10.28 -5.63
N TRP A 118 1.25 10.97 -5.08
CA TRP A 118 0.81 12.27 -5.58
C TRP A 118 1.83 13.39 -5.31
N THR A 119 2.54 13.32 -4.18
CA THR A 119 3.64 14.27 -3.90
C THR A 119 4.71 14.23 -4.98
N VAL A 120 5.08 13.04 -5.48
CA VAL A 120 6.15 12.88 -6.49
C VAL A 120 5.62 12.87 -7.92
N HIS A 121 4.31 12.94 -8.11
CA HIS A 121 3.68 12.95 -9.44
C HIS A 121 4.25 14.05 -10.36
N PRO A 122 4.46 15.31 -9.91
CA PRO A 122 5.05 16.34 -10.77
C PRO A 122 6.44 15.96 -11.29
N ALA A 123 7.27 15.31 -10.46
CA ALA A 123 8.60 14.86 -10.86
C ALA A 123 8.59 13.71 -11.87
N ARG A 124 7.47 12.98 -11.97
CA ARG A 124 7.26 11.91 -12.96
C ARG A 124 6.78 12.45 -14.31
N SER A 125 6.18 13.63 -14.31
CA SER A 125 5.59 14.29 -15.50
C SER A 125 6.52 15.30 -16.17
N LEU A 126 7.72 15.52 -15.63
CA LEU A 126 8.79 16.35 -16.23
C LEU A 126 9.70 15.53 -17.14
#